data_AF-A0A2E3W132-F1
#
_entry.id   AF-A0A2E3W132-F1
#
_cell.length_a   1.000
_cell.length_b   1.000
_cell.length_c   1.000
_cell.angle_alpha   90.00
_cell.angle_beta   90.00
_cell.angle_gamma   90.00
#
_symmetry.space_group_name_H-M   'P 1'
#
loop_
_entity.id
_entity.type
_entity.pdbx_description
1 polymer ?
#
loop_
_entity_poly.entity_id
_entity_poly.type
_entity_poly.pdbx_seq_one_letter_code
_entity_poly.pdbx_strand_id
1 'polypeptide(L)'
;MRLITLLLLMGATAFTHELEFANYLKLQKALAGDDYKTALSVHKTICKKELGHYTDNYSDCGKEFESIKDLRNSFKNLSQLFIGNGKNKELEQLQIMSCSMAKAKWVQKKGDIANPYYGKKMLSCGEKV
;
A
#
# COMPACT_ATOMS: atom_id res chain seq x y z
N MET A 1 19.62 -54.19 -6.49
CA MET A 1 19.89 -52.74 -6.46
C MET A 1 18.87 -52.04 -7.34
N ARG A 2 17.70 -51.68 -6.79
CA ARG A 2 16.68 -50.92 -7.51
C ARG A 2 16.93 -49.44 -7.23
N LEU A 3 17.40 -48.69 -8.23
CA LEU A 3 17.45 -47.24 -8.17
C LEU A 3 16.01 -46.73 -8.04
N ILE A 4 15.67 -46.20 -6.87
CA ILE A 4 14.48 -45.37 -6.71
C ILE A 4 14.89 -43.98 -7.17
N THR A 5 14.52 -43.62 -8.39
CA THR A 5 14.61 -42.25 -8.88
C THR A 5 13.63 -41.41 -8.05
N LEU A 6 14.15 -40.72 -7.04
CA LEU A 6 13.39 -39.75 -6.27
C LEU A 6 13.10 -38.56 -7.20
N LEU A 7 11.95 -38.60 -7.86
CA LEU A 7 11.44 -37.47 -8.64
C LEU A 7 11.06 -36.38 -7.63
N LEU A 8 11.99 -35.44 -7.38
CA LEU A 8 11.70 -34.21 -6.67
C LEU A 8 10.68 -33.44 -7.52
N LEU A 9 9.40 -33.55 -7.17
CA LEU A 9 8.38 -32.61 -7.58
C LEU A 9 8.75 -31.26 -6.95
N MET A 10 9.56 -30.47 -7.68
CA MET A 10 9.56 -29.03 -7.52
C MET A 10 8.17 -28.54 -7.95
N GLY A 11 7.20 -28.64 -7.04
CA GLY A 11 5.96 -27.93 -7.17
C GLY A 11 6.31 -26.46 -7.22
N ALA A 12 6.11 -25.83 -8.38
CA ALA A 12 6.06 -24.39 -8.47
C ALA A 12 4.85 -23.94 -7.65
N THR A 13 5.03 -23.74 -6.34
CA THR A 13 4.13 -22.92 -5.58
C THR A 13 4.24 -21.55 -6.21
N ALA A 14 3.24 -21.17 -7.00
CA ALA A 14 2.98 -19.78 -7.31
C ALA A 14 2.82 -19.11 -5.95
N PHE A 15 3.92 -18.57 -5.40
CA PHE A 15 3.84 -17.70 -4.25
C PHE A 15 3.00 -16.53 -4.73
N THR A 16 1.75 -16.50 -4.28
CA THR A 16 0.90 -15.32 -4.40
C THR A 16 1.71 -14.20 -3.76
N HIS A 17 2.24 -13.31 -4.58
CA HIS A 17 3.02 -12.17 -4.11
C HIS A 17 2.03 -11.22 -3.43
N GLU A 18 1.82 -11.43 -2.14
CA GLU A 18 0.95 -10.59 -1.33
C GLU A 18 1.70 -9.29 -0.98
N LEU A 19 0.98 -8.16 -1.03
CA LEU A 19 1.58 -6.85 -0.75
C LEU A 19 1.85 -6.69 0.76
N GLU A 20 3.08 -6.31 1.10
CA GLU A 20 3.51 -6.02 2.48
C GLU A 20 3.31 -4.54 2.83
N PHE A 21 2.85 -4.23 4.04
CA PHE A 21 2.42 -2.87 4.37
C PHE A 21 3.56 -1.94 4.82
N ALA A 22 4.81 -2.39 4.88
CA ALA A 22 5.89 -1.62 5.49
C ALA A 22 6.13 -0.26 4.82
N ASN A 23 6.32 -0.20 3.49
CA ASN A 23 6.49 1.07 2.78
C ASN A 23 5.15 1.76 2.50
N TYR A 24 4.06 1.01 2.34
CA TYR A 24 2.71 1.60 2.29
C TYR A 24 2.43 2.47 3.53
N LEU A 25 2.72 1.97 4.74
CA LEU A 25 2.50 2.70 5.99
C LEU A 25 3.45 3.89 6.12
N LYS A 26 4.67 3.81 5.59
CA LYS A 26 5.57 4.98 5.52
C LYS A 26 5.02 6.06 4.59
N LEU A 27 4.52 5.67 3.42
CA LEU A 27 3.89 6.59 2.47
C LEU A 27 2.66 7.26 3.10
N GLN A 28 1.77 6.46 3.71
CA GLN A 28 0.59 6.94 4.43
C GLN A 28 0.96 7.99 5.48
N LYS A 29 1.97 7.72 6.32
CA LYS A 29 2.42 8.67 7.36
C LYS A 29 3.05 9.93 6.77
N ALA A 30 3.86 9.82 5.72
CA ALA A 30 4.46 10.97 5.05
C ALA A 30 3.37 11.89 4.47
N LEU A 31 2.36 11.31 3.81
CA LEU A 31 1.21 12.05 3.29
C LEU A 31 0.39 12.70 4.41
N ALA A 32 0.15 12.00 5.52
CA ALA A 32 -0.54 12.57 6.68
C ALA A 32 0.25 13.74 7.32
N GLY A 33 1.58 13.68 7.26
CA GLY A 33 2.49 14.72 7.78
C GLY A 33 2.79 15.89 6.84
N ASP A 34 2.15 15.95 5.66
CA ASP A 34 2.48 16.89 4.58
C ASP A 34 3.94 16.80 4.07
N ASP A 35 4.60 15.66 4.24
CA ASP A 35 5.97 15.43 3.80
C ASP A 35 6.00 14.90 2.37
N TYR A 36 5.96 15.84 1.41
CA TYR A 36 5.94 15.52 -0.02
C TYR A 36 7.18 14.76 -0.49
N LYS A 37 8.38 15.14 -0.03
CA LYS A 37 9.65 14.56 -0.51
C LYS A 37 9.76 13.10 -0.10
N THR A 38 9.48 12.80 1.17
CA THR A 38 9.48 11.42 1.66
C THR A 38 8.36 10.61 0.99
N ALA A 39 7.16 11.18 0.86
CA ALA A 39 6.05 10.49 0.20
C ALA A 39 6.41 10.11 -1.24
N LEU A 40 6.97 11.03 -2.04
CA LEU A 40 7.36 10.76 -3.41
C LEU A 40 8.45 9.67 -3.50
N SER A 41 9.46 9.74 -2.63
CA SER A 41 10.54 8.74 -2.59
C SER A 41 10.02 7.34 -2.24
N VAL A 42 9.14 7.24 -1.24
CA VAL A 42 8.55 5.97 -0.83
C VAL A 42 7.61 5.42 -1.90
N HIS A 43 6.80 6.27 -2.54
CA HIS A 43 5.95 5.87 -3.67
C HIS A 43 6.77 5.25 -4.81
N LYS A 44 7.86 5.90 -5.23
CA LYS A 44 8.79 5.34 -6.23
C LYS A 44 9.38 3.99 -5.79
N THR A 45 9.61 3.80 -4.49
CA THR A 45 10.09 2.52 -3.93
C THR A 45 9.04 1.42 -4.03
N ILE A 46 7.79 1.70 -3.67
CA ILE A 46 6.66 0.75 -3.78
C ILE A 46 6.52 0.28 -5.22
N CYS A 47 6.48 1.23 -6.17
CA CYS A 47 6.43 0.92 -7.60
C CYS A 47 7.56 0.01 -8.09
N LYS A 48 8.80 0.28 -7.66
CA LYS A 48 9.97 -0.46 -8.12
C LYS A 48 10.11 -1.86 -7.50
N LYS A 49 9.70 -2.03 -6.24
CA LYS A 49 10.06 -3.21 -5.44
C LYS A 49 8.89 -4.09 -5.04
N GLU A 50 7.69 -3.53 -4.95
CA GLU A 50 6.59 -4.20 -4.25
C GLU A 50 5.45 -4.58 -5.16
N LEU A 51 5.12 -3.73 -6.14
CA LEU A 51 3.94 -3.96 -6.97
C LEU A 51 4.09 -5.16 -7.90
N GLY A 52 5.27 -5.49 -8.41
CA GLY A 52 5.44 -6.65 -9.28
C GLY A 52 4.42 -6.66 -10.41
N HIS A 53 3.56 -7.69 -10.47
CA HIS A 53 2.48 -7.81 -11.48
C HIS A 53 1.28 -6.88 -11.24
N TYR A 54 1.16 -6.25 -10.06
CA TYR A 54 0.10 -5.29 -9.77
C TYR A 54 0.31 -3.92 -10.42
N THR A 55 1.45 -3.67 -11.09
CA THR A 55 1.70 -2.41 -11.81
C THR A 55 0.63 -2.15 -12.87
N ASP A 56 0.08 -3.20 -13.48
CA ASP A 56 -0.97 -3.08 -14.50
C ASP A 56 -2.29 -2.56 -13.90
N ASN A 57 -2.51 -2.82 -12.60
CA ASN A 57 -3.64 -2.31 -11.83
C ASN A 57 -3.34 -0.96 -11.17
N TYR A 58 -2.14 -0.40 -11.36
CA TYR A 58 -1.72 0.87 -10.80
C TYR A 58 -0.86 1.67 -11.78
N SER A 59 -1.55 2.39 -12.67
CA SER A 59 -0.96 3.17 -13.77
C SER A 59 -0.09 4.37 -13.35
N ASP A 60 0.03 4.64 -12.05
CA ASP A 60 0.70 5.84 -11.55
C ASP A 60 2.19 5.62 -11.28
N CYS A 61 2.70 4.41 -11.48
CA CYS A 61 4.13 4.17 -11.49
C CYS A 61 4.79 4.88 -12.67
N GLY A 62 5.84 5.66 -12.38
CA GLY A 62 6.55 6.46 -13.38
C GLY A 62 5.88 7.79 -13.72
N LYS A 63 4.70 8.10 -13.16
CA LYS A 63 4.15 9.46 -13.25
C LYS A 63 4.98 10.43 -12.43
N GLU A 64 5.19 11.61 -12.99
CA GLU A 64 5.69 12.75 -12.23
C GLU A 64 4.51 13.43 -11.54
N PHE A 65 4.71 13.79 -10.26
CA PHE A 65 3.72 14.50 -9.47
C PHE A 65 4.21 15.93 -9.28
N GLU A 66 3.35 16.91 -9.53
CA GLU A 66 3.69 18.33 -9.37
C GLU A 66 3.46 18.78 -7.93
N SER A 67 2.54 18.10 -7.22
CA SER A 67 2.17 18.46 -5.85
C SER A 67 1.87 17.26 -4.97
N ILE A 68 1.86 17.51 -3.66
CA ILE A 68 1.37 16.52 -2.68
C ILE A 68 -0.10 16.15 -2.90
N LYS A 69 -0.89 17.06 -3.48
CA LYS A 69 -2.30 16.79 -3.79
C LYS A 69 -2.43 15.72 -4.87
N ASP A 70 -1.56 15.75 -5.87
CA ASP A 70 -1.55 14.76 -6.95
C ASP A 70 -1.12 13.40 -6.42
N LEU A 71 -0.09 13.37 -5.56
CA LEU A 71 0.35 12.14 -4.92
C LEU A 71 -0.71 11.56 -3.98
N ARG A 72 -1.48 12.40 -3.27
CA ARG A 72 -2.63 11.96 -2.45
C ARG A 72 -3.75 11.36 -3.28
N ASN A 73 -4.02 11.94 -4.46
CA ASN A 73 -5.00 11.38 -5.38
C ASN A 73 -4.56 10.00 -5.86
N SER A 74 -3.28 9.87 -6.24
CA SER A 74 -2.69 8.59 -6.63
C SER A 74 -2.76 7.54 -5.51
N PHE A 75 -2.53 7.97 -4.26
CA PHE A 75 -2.59 7.10 -3.08
C PHE A 75 -3.97 6.46 -2.85
N LYS A 76 -5.06 7.03 -3.39
CA LYS A 76 -6.41 6.42 -3.31
C LYS A 76 -6.43 5.06 -4.02
N ASN A 77 -5.93 5.01 -5.25
CA ASN A 77 -5.88 3.79 -6.05
C ASN A 77 -4.89 2.78 -5.46
N LEU A 78 -3.74 3.27 -4.99
CA LEU A 78 -2.75 2.43 -4.31
C LEU A 78 -3.35 1.79 -3.05
N SER A 79 -4.13 2.54 -2.27
CA SER A 79 -4.78 2.02 -1.07
C SER A 79 -5.82 0.95 -1.39
N GLN A 80 -6.61 1.12 -2.45
CA GLN A 80 -7.54 0.09 -2.89
C GLN A 80 -6.82 -1.20 -3.28
N LEU A 81 -5.71 -1.07 -4.02
CA LEU A 81 -4.88 -2.20 -4.41
C LEU A 81 -4.32 -2.95 -3.20
N PHE A 82 -3.77 -2.24 -2.21
CA PHE A 82 -3.25 -2.84 -0.98
C PHE A 82 -4.34 -3.45 -0.10
N ILE A 83 -5.51 -2.83 0.00
CA ILE A 83 -6.64 -3.40 0.76
C ILE A 83 -7.13 -4.71 0.13
N GLY A 84 -7.14 -4.81 -1.20
CA GLY A 84 -7.60 -6.00 -1.92
C GLY A 84 -6.57 -7.14 -2.00
N ASN A 85 -5.27 -6.84 -1.91
CA ASN A 85 -4.20 -7.79 -2.22
C ASN A 85 -3.09 -7.88 -1.15
N GLY A 86 -3.29 -7.22 -0.01
CA GLY A 86 -2.32 -7.19 1.09
C GLY A 86 -2.34 -8.48 1.92
N LYS A 87 -1.22 -8.76 2.60
CA LYS A 87 -1.08 -9.91 3.50
C LYS A 87 -2.16 -9.90 4.58
N ASN A 88 -3.06 -10.89 4.58
CA ASN A 88 -4.19 -10.96 5.53
C ASN A 88 -3.73 -10.92 7.01
N LYS A 89 -2.64 -11.61 7.34
CA LYS A 89 -2.07 -11.63 8.70
C LYS A 89 -1.54 -10.26 9.16
N GLU A 90 -1.05 -9.43 8.24
CA GLU A 90 -0.68 -8.05 8.57
C GLU A 90 -1.92 -7.19 8.78
N LEU A 91 -2.97 -7.36 7.96
CA LEU A 91 -4.22 -6.62 8.08
C LEU A 91 -4.91 -6.81 9.44
N GLU A 92 -4.82 -8.00 10.06
CA GLU A 92 -5.35 -8.26 11.42
C GLU A 92 -4.73 -7.35 12.51
N GLN A 93 -3.50 -6.88 12.28
CA GLN A 93 -2.77 -5.99 13.17
C GLN A 93 -2.94 -4.51 12.81
N LEU A 94 -3.53 -4.24 11.65
CA LEU A 94 -3.80 -2.90 11.13
C LEU A 94 -5.29 -2.57 11.27
N GLN A 95 -5.68 -1.39 10.81
CA GLN A 95 -7.07 -0.97 10.71
C GLN A 95 -7.31 -0.32 9.36
N ILE A 96 -8.46 -0.63 8.77
CA ILE A 96 -8.96 0.05 7.57
C ILE A 96 -9.80 1.24 8.03
N MET A 97 -9.48 2.40 7.48
CA MET A 97 -10.13 3.66 7.76
C MET A 97 -10.74 4.22 6.48
N SER A 98 -11.70 5.12 6.63
CA SER A 98 -12.42 5.79 5.55
C SER A 98 -12.45 7.30 5.77
N CYS A 99 -12.34 8.05 4.67
CA CYS A 99 -12.55 9.49 4.64
C CYS A 99 -13.67 9.80 3.64
N SER A 100 -14.84 10.18 4.16
CA SER A 100 -16.03 10.50 3.35
C SER A 100 -15.79 11.65 2.37
N MET A 101 -15.04 12.67 2.77
CA MET A 101 -14.68 13.81 1.91
C MET A 101 -13.79 13.41 0.74
N ALA A 102 -12.80 12.54 0.97
CA ALA A 102 -11.92 12.04 -0.07
C ALA A 102 -12.56 10.93 -0.93
N LYS A 103 -13.68 10.35 -0.44
CA LYS A 103 -14.32 9.14 -0.95
C LYS A 103 -13.33 7.98 -1.12
N ALA A 104 -12.49 7.78 -0.11
CA ALA A 104 -11.37 6.85 -0.17
C ALA A 104 -11.10 6.17 1.18
N LYS A 105 -10.54 4.96 1.12
CA LYS A 105 -10.13 4.15 2.27
C LYS A 105 -8.63 3.98 2.31
N TRP A 106 -8.06 3.88 3.51
CA TRP A 106 -6.63 3.59 3.71
C TRP A 106 -6.42 2.59 4.85
N VAL A 107 -5.21 2.02 4.90
CA VAL A 107 -4.77 1.18 6.01
C VAL A 107 -3.83 1.98 6.91
N GLN A 108 -3.95 1.84 8.22
CA GLN A 108 -2.98 2.40 9.17
C GLN A 108 -2.75 1.46 10.35
N LYS A 109 -1.73 1.76 11.16
CA LYS A 109 -1.54 1.10 12.46
C LYS A 109 -2.72 1.41 13.40
N LYS A 110 -3.01 0.53 14.34
CA LYS A 110 -3.93 0.80 15.46
C LYS A 110 -3.45 2.03 16.26
N GLY A 111 -4.40 2.79 16.80
CA GLY A 111 -4.15 4.07 17.48
C GLY A 111 -4.78 5.25 16.77
N ASP A 112 -4.21 6.44 16.97
CA ASP A 112 -4.73 7.72 16.48
C ASP A 112 -4.91 7.74 14.95
N ILE A 113 -5.97 8.43 14.51
CA ILE A 113 -6.26 8.63 13.09
C ILE A 113 -5.18 9.53 12.49
N ALA A 114 -4.64 9.11 11.34
CA ALA A 114 -3.68 9.87 10.55
C ALA A 114 -4.13 9.92 9.08
N ASN A 115 -5.01 10.87 8.76
CA ASN A 115 -5.61 10.99 7.44
C ASN A 115 -4.57 11.38 6.36
N PRO A 116 -4.28 10.53 5.37
CA PRO A 116 -3.28 10.83 4.35
C PRO A 116 -3.78 11.82 3.30
N TYR A 117 -5.10 11.97 3.12
CA TYR A 117 -5.70 12.71 1.99
C TYR A 117 -5.78 14.21 2.22
N TYR A 118 -5.79 14.65 3.47
CA TYR A 118 -5.88 16.07 3.82
C TYR A 118 -4.72 16.54 4.72
N GLY A 119 -3.81 15.63 5.09
CA GLY A 119 -2.60 15.97 5.83
C GLY A 119 -2.88 16.54 7.20
N LYS A 120 -2.02 17.47 7.65
CA LYS A 120 -2.12 18.09 8.97
C LYS A 120 -3.41 18.86 9.19
N LYS A 121 -4.06 19.35 8.11
CA LYS A 121 -5.31 20.13 8.20
C LYS A 121 -6.49 19.32 8.73
N MET A 122 -6.49 18.01 8.53
CA MET A 122 -7.57 17.10 8.95
C MET A 122 -6.99 15.78 9.44
N LEU A 123 -5.87 15.85 10.16
CA LEU A 123 -5.06 14.68 10.52
C LEU A 123 -5.89 13.62 11.25
N SER A 124 -6.75 14.06 12.17
CA SER A 124 -7.60 13.19 12.99
C SER A 124 -8.96 12.86 12.35
N CYS A 125 -9.25 13.34 11.12
CA CYS A 125 -10.54 13.12 10.48
C CYS A 125 -10.61 11.77 9.77
N GLY A 126 -11.71 11.05 9.96
CA GLY A 126 -12.00 9.77 9.32
C GLY A 126 -12.67 8.82 10.30
N GLU A 127 -13.06 7.66 9.81
CA GLU A 127 -13.76 6.66 10.60
C GLU A 127 -13.24 5.27 10.28
N LYS A 128 -13.32 4.37 11.26
CA LYS A 128 -13.01 2.96 11.03
C LYS A 128 -14.10 2.34 10.16
N VAL A 129 -13.70 1.51 9.19
CA VAL A 129 -14.61 0.72 8.34
C VAL A 129 -15.02 -0.56 9.05
#